data_AF-A0A1Q5BS21-F1
#
_entry.id   AF-A0A1Q5BS21-F1
#
_cell.length_a   1.000
_cell.length_b   1.000
_cell.length_c   1.000
_cell.angle_alpha   90.00
_cell.angle_beta   90.00
_cell.angle_gamma   90.00
#
_symmetry.space_group_name_H-M   'P 1'
#
loop_
_entity.id
_entity.type
_entity.pdbx_description
1 polymer ?
#
loop_
_entity_poly.entity_id
_entity_poly.type
_entity_poly.pdbx_seq_one_letter_code
_entity_poly.pdbx_strand_id
1 'polypeptide(L)'
;MPYRLTWTADQLKTALVNSTDQGGYRADQGGSGRLNIARAATQQAKATPATLDLGAVRYAADGVYQPVRRQVTIHNEAATGRTFSVTATGVEASRRGWV
;
A
#
# COMPACT_ATOMS: atom_id res chain seq x y z
N MET A 1 -9.92 22.17 -15.63
CA MET A 1 -9.16 21.09 -14.95
C MET A 1 -7.90 20.85 -15.76
N PRO A 2 -6.67 21.14 -15.28
CA PRO A 2 -5.50 20.93 -16.10
C PRO A 2 -5.18 19.42 -16.16
N TYR A 3 -5.24 18.87 -17.37
CA TYR A 3 -4.81 17.51 -17.68
C TYR A 3 -3.32 17.38 -17.35
N ARG A 4 -2.94 16.44 -16.47
CA ARG A 4 -1.56 16.28 -16.00
C ARG A 4 -0.70 15.50 -16.99
N LEU A 5 -0.49 16.08 -18.19
CA LEU A 5 0.28 15.51 -19.30
C LEU A 5 1.79 15.37 -19.01
N THR A 6 2.25 15.75 -17.81
CA THR A 6 3.66 15.81 -17.40
C THR A 6 4.07 14.75 -16.37
N TRP A 7 3.20 13.78 -16.06
CA TRP A 7 3.58 12.70 -15.13
C TRP A 7 4.63 11.78 -15.75
N THR A 8 5.65 11.47 -14.96
CA THR A 8 6.53 10.34 -15.23
C THR A 8 5.75 9.03 -15.13
N ALA A 9 6.28 7.95 -15.75
CA ALA A 9 5.66 6.63 -15.69
C ALA A 9 5.46 6.15 -14.24
N ASP A 10 6.41 6.41 -13.35
CA ASP A 10 6.31 6.03 -11.93
C ASP A 10 5.26 6.83 -11.17
N GLN A 11 5.11 8.12 -11.47
CA GLN A 11 4.05 8.94 -10.89
C GLN A 11 2.67 8.48 -11.36
N LEU A 12 2.53 8.15 -12.64
CA LEU A 12 1.30 7.58 -13.20
C LEU A 12 0.98 6.24 -12.54
N LYS A 13 1.94 5.32 -12.49
CA LYS A 13 1.78 4.01 -11.84
C LYS A 13 1.39 4.18 -10.38
N THR A 14 2.06 5.07 -9.65
CA THR A 14 1.74 5.38 -8.25
C THR A 14 0.29 5.86 -8.10
N ALA A 15 -0.16 6.78 -8.96
CA ALA A 15 -1.53 7.29 -8.91
C ALA A 15 -2.57 6.21 -9.19
N LEU A 16 -2.32 5.32 -10.16
CA LEU A 16 -3.21 4.21 -10.51
C LEU A 16 -3.28 3.14 -9.41
N VAL A 17 -2.14 2.76 -8.84
CA VAL A 17 -2.07 1.78 -7.74
C VAL A 17 -2.80 2.30 -6.50
N ASN A 18 -2.62 3.59 -6.17
CA ASN A 18 -3.28 4.21 -5.02
C ASN A 18 -4.79 4.45 -5.23
N SER A 19 -5.31 4.31 -6.46
CA SER A 19 -6.72 4.59 -6.74
C SER A 19 -7.61 3.36 -6.66
N THR A 20 -7.04 2.17 -6.47
CA THR A 20 -7.78 0.92 -6.55
C THR A 20 -8.85 0.79 -5.47
N ASP A 21 -9.89 0.02 -5.78
CA ASP A 21 -10.82 -0.51 -4.78
C ASP A 21 -10.32 -1.88 -4.35
N GLN A 22 -10.00 -2.03 -3.06
CA GLN A 22 -9.48 -3.28 -2.50
C GLN A 22 -10.54 -4.39 -2.57
N GLY A 23 -10.13 -5.59 -3.01
CA GLY A 23 -10.99 -6.78 -3.04
C GLY A 23 -10.73 -7.72 -1.87
N GLY A 24 -11.48 -8.83 -1.81
CA GLY A 24 -11.36 -9.88 -0.80
C GLY A 24 -10.23 -10.89 -1.05
N TYR A 25 -9.21 -10.53 -1.83
CA TYR A 25 -8.08 -11.39 -2.19
C TYR A 25 -6.79 -10.90 -1.53
N ARG A 26 -5.79 -11.78 -1.49
CA ARG A 26 -4.46 -11.43 -0.98
C ARG A 26 -3.72 -10.52 -1.97
N ALA A 27 -2.76 -9.75 -1.47
CA ALA A 27 -1.96 -8.83 -2.28
C ALA A 27 -1.14 -9.54 -3.38
N ASP A 28 -0.69 -10.77 -3.14
CA ASP A 28 -0.01 -11.62 -4.12
C ASP A 28 -0.94 -12.16 -5.22
N GLN A 29 -2.27 -12.12 -5.01
CA GLN A 29 -3.26 -12.61 -5.97
C GLN A 29 -3.85 -11.49 -6.83
N GLY A 30 -4.19 -10.35 -6.23
CA GLY A 30 -4.88 -9.26 -6.93
C GLY A 30 -4.22 -7.89 -6.80
N GLY A 31 -2.97 -7.84 -6.32
CA GLY A 31 -2.23 -6.58 -6.16
C GLY A 31 -2.93 -5.63 -5.19
N SER A 32 -2.98 -4.34 -5.55
CA SER A 32 -3.63 -3.31 -4.73
C SER A 32 -5.16 -3.27 -4.90
N GLY A 33 -5.73 -3.96 -5.89
CA GLY A 33 -7.17 -4.01 -6.10
C GLY A 33 -7.63 -3.77 -7.53
N ARG A 34 -8.95 -3.56 -7.71
CA ARG A 34 -9.55 -3.20 -8.99
C ARG A 34 -9.26 -1.74 -9.31
N LEU A 35 -8.78 -1.46 -10.52
CA LEU A 35 -8.49 -0.09 -10.96
C LEU A 35 -9.74 0.80 -10.96
N ASN A 36 -9.62 2.00 -10.38
CA ASN A 36 -10.63 3.05 -10.46
C ASN A 36 -10.01 4.30 -11.11
N ILE A 37 -10.32 4.51 -12.40
CA ILE A 37 -9.73 5.58 -13.22
C ILE A 37 -10.24 6.96 -12.78
N ALA A 38 -11.53 7.05 -12.42
CA ALA A 38 -12.12 8.30 -11.94
C ALA A 38 -11.43 8.77 -10.64
N ARG A 39 -11.15 7.85 -9.71
CA ARG A 39 -10.36 8.15 -8.51
C ARG A 39 -8.91 8.50 -8.84
N ALA A 40 -8.28 7.81 -9.79
CA ALA A 40 -6.89 8.11 -10.20
C ALA A 40 -6.73 9.56 -10.71
N ALA A 41 -7.73 10.06 -11.44
CA ALA A 41 -7.72 11.40 -12.00
C ALA A 41 -8.00 12.51 -10.95
N THR A 42 -8.69 12.18 -9.85
CA THR A 42 -9.23 13.19 -8.93
C THR A 42 -8.65 13.15 -7.52
N GLN A 43 -8.10 12.02 -7.08
CA GLN A 43 -7.58 11.90 -5.72
C GLN A 43 -6.35 12.78 -5.51
N GLN A 44 -6.32 13.42 -4.35
CA GLN A 44 -5.25 14.32 -3.93
C GLN A 44 -4.44 13.77 -2.77
N ALA A 45 -4.68 12.52 -2.36
CA ALA A 45 -3.89 11.84 -1.35
C ALA A 45 -3.32 10.55 -1.94
N LYS A 46 -2.03 10.30 -1.74
CA LYS A 46 -1.33 9.13 -2.28
C LYS A 46 -0.27 8.63 -1.30
N ALA A 47 -0.10 7.34 -1.19
CA ALA A 47 0.98 6.70 -0.43
C ALA A 47 2.17 6.36 -1.33
N THR A 48 3.38 6.53 -0.79
CA THR A 48 4.65 6.14 -1.41
C THR A 48 5.52 5.34 -0.42
N PRO A 49 6.15 4.22 -0.82
CA PRO A 49 5.99 3.57 -2.12
C PRO A 49 4.55 3.07 -2.33
N ALA A 50 4.11 2.97 -3.60
CA ALA A 50 2.74 2.59 -3.92
C ALA A 50 2.41 1.13 -3.55
N THR A 51 3.44 0.28 -3.50
CA THR A 51 3.39 -1.09 -2.99
C THR A 51 4.58 -1.29 -2.07
N LEU A 52 4.38 -2.06 -1.01
CA LEU A 52 5.43 -2.35 -0.03
C LEU A 52 5.87 -3.80 -0.15
N ASP A 53 7.15 -4.02 -0.40
CA ASP A 53 7.77 -5.34 -0.28
C ASP A 53 8.48 -5.46 1.08
N LEU A 54 8.00 -6.39 1.89
CA LEU A 54 8.58 -6.70 3.20
C LEU A 54 9.76 -7.68 3.09
N GLY A 55 9.94 -8.31 1.93
CA GLY A 55 10.94 -9.35 1.72
C GLY A 55 10.59 -10.67 2.42
N ALA A 56 11.53 -11.61 2.38
CA ALA A 56 11.37 -12.90 3.02
C ALA A 56 11.65 -12.83 4.52
N VAL A 57 10.70 -13.27 5.33
CA VAL A 57 10.93 -13.57 6.75
C VAL A 57 11.57 -14.95 6.83
N ARG A 58 12.81 -15.03 7.31
CA ARG A 58 13.51 -16.31 7.47
C ARG A 58 12.95 -17.05 8.67
N TYR A 59 12.85 -18.38 8.53
CA TYR A 59 12.45 -19.25 9.63
C TYR A 59 13.42 -19.10 10.81
N ALA A 60 12.87 -18.92 12.01
CA ALA A 60 13.62 -18.82 13.26
C ALA A 60 13.23 -20.01 14.15
N ALA A 61 14.17 -20.94 14.36
CA ALA A 61 13.91 -22.20 15.06
C ALA A 61 13.55 -22.02 16.55
N ASP A 62 14.05 -20.96 17.17
CA ASP A 62 13.72 -20.54 18.54
C ASP A 62 12.33 -19.86 18.64
N GLY A 63 11.71 -19.56 17.50
CA GLY A 63 10.45 -18.84 17.38
C GLY A 63 10.57 -17.33 17.56
N VAL A 64 11.79 -16.78 17.55
CA VAL A 64 12.05 -15.35 17.74
C VAL A 64 12.28 -14.69 16.38
N TYR A 65 11.26 -13.97 15.89
CA TYR A 65 11.36 -13.23 14.62
C TYR A 65 11.79 -11.79 14.86
N GLN A 66 12.76 -11.32 14.05
CA GLN A 66 13.13 -9.92 14.03
C GLN A 66 12.06 -9.11 13.27
N PRO A 67 11.60 -7.96 13.79
CA PRO A 67 10.57 -7.16 13.14
C PRO A 67 11.10 -6.55 11.83
N VAL A 68 10.39 -6.78 10.73
CA VAL A 68 10.66 -6.11 9.46
C VAL A 68 10.00 -4.73 9.48
N ARG A 69 10.82 -3.69 9.35
CA ARG A 69 10.33 -2.30 9.30
C ARG A 69 10.50 -1.72 7.89
N ARG A 70 9.47 -1.04 7.42
CA ARG A 70 9.47 -0.25 6.19
C ARG A 70 8.68 1.03 6.42
N GLN A 71 8.99 2.05 5.62
CA GLN A 71 8.32 3.35 5.68
C GLN A 71 7.33 3.48 4.54
N VAL A 72 6.17 4.05 4.85
CA VAL A 72 5.19 4.54 3.87
C VAL A 72 4.90 6.00 4.21
N THR A 73 4.92 6.85 3.20
CA THR A 73 4.66 8.29 3.32
C THR A 73 3.36 8.62 2.62
N ILE A 74 2.42 9.25 3.33
CA ILE A 74 1.17 9.77 2.76
C ILE A 74 1.41 11.22 2.32
N HIS A 75 1.22 11.48 1.03
CA HIS A 75 1.30 12.81 0.42
C HIS A 75 -0.11 13.38 0.29
N ASN A 76 -0.36 14.53 0.90
CA ASN A 76 -1.60 15.29 0.72
C ASN A 76 -1.33 16.47 -0.24
N GLU A 77 -1.78 16.34 -1.49
CA GLU A 77 -1.72 17.36 -2.53
C GLU A 77 -2.92 18.34 -2.48
N ALA A 78 -3.81 18.24 -1.48
CA ALA A 78 -4.91 19.17 -1.32
C ALA A 78 -4.42 20.51 -0.74
N ALA A 79 -5.15 21.59 -1.05
CA ALA A 79 -4.86 22.92 -0.48
C ALA A 79 -5.18 23.02 1.03
N THR A 80 -5.86 22.02 1.59
CA THR A 80 -6.27 21.97 3.00
C THR A 80 -5.72 20.74 3.69
N GLY A 81 -5.52 20.85 5.00
CA GLY A 81 -5.17 19.71 5.85
C GLY A 81 -6.24 18.61 5.79
N ARG A 82 -5.80 17.35 5.84
CA ARG A 82 -6.67 16.17 5.86
C ARG A 82 -6.27 15.25 7.01
N THR A 83 -7.26 14.64 7.64
CA THR A 83 -7.07 13.56 8.61
C THR A 83 -7.20 12.23 7.91
N PHE A 84 -6.29 11.30 8.21
CA PHE A 84 -6.27 9.96 7.64
C PHE A 84 -6.44 8.92 8.73
N SER A 85 -7.37 7.98 8.52
CA SER A 85 -7.43 6.75 9.30
C SER A 85 -6.61 5.69 8.59
N VAL A 86 -5.64 5.12 9.30
CA VAL A 86 -4.77 4.07 8.76
C VAL A 86 -5.10 2.76 9.45
N THR A 87 -5.43 1.75 8.65
CA THR A 87 -5.64 0.38 9.09
C THR A 87 -4.66 -0.54 8.37
N ALA A 88 -4.23 -1.60 9.04
CA ALA A 88 -3.41 -2.64 8.45
C ALA A 88 -4.06 -3.99 8.75
N THR A 89 -4.13 -4.85 7.74
CA THR A 89 -4.57 -6.24 7.89
C THR A 89 -3.40 -7.16 7.57
N GLY A 90 -3.24 -8.21 8.35
CA GLY A 90 -2.14 -9.15 8.23
C GLY A 90 -2.36 -10.35 9.12
N VAL A 91 -1.49 -11.34 8.97
CA VAL A 91 -1.40 -12.48 9.89
C VAL A 91 -0.21 -12.25 10.80
N GLU A 92 -0.40 -12.43 12.11
CA GLU A 92 0.74 -12.42 13.03
C GLU A 92 1.64 -13.63 12.77
N ALA A 93 2.94 -13.41 12.84
CA ALA A 93 3.93 -14.47 12.92
C ALA A 93 3.98 -15.02 14.37
N SER A 94 2.86 -15.52 14.89
CA SER A 94 2.84 -16.16 16.20
C SER A 94 3.19 -17.65 16.09
N ARG A 95 3.90 -18.14 17.10
CA ARG A 95 4.32 -19.54 17.26
C ARG A 95 3.06 -20.42 17.27
N ARG A 96 2.77 -21.14 16.18
CA ARG A 96 1.83 -22.27 16.26
C ARG A 96 2.45 -23.31 17.18
N GLY A 97 2.03 -23.32 18.44
CA GLY A 97 2.25 -24.45 19.32
C GLY A 97 1.56 -25.66 18.70
N TRP A 98 2.34 -26.69 18.39
CA TRP A 98 1.80 -28.02 18.15
C TRP A 98 1.33 -28.53 19.51
N VAL A 99 0.02 -28.70 19.65
CA VAL A 99 -0.58 -29.58 20.66
C VAL A 99 -0.83 -30.91 19.97
#